data_AF-K1S2D2-F1
#
_entry.id   AF-K1S2D2-F1
#
_cell.length_a   1.000
_cell.length_b   1.000
_cell.length_c   1.000
_cell.angle_alpha   90.00
_cell.angle_beta   90.00
_cell.angle_gamma   90.00
#
_symmetry.space_group_name_H-M   'P 1'
#
loop_
_entity.id
_entity.type
_entity.pdbx_description
1 polymer ?
#
loop_
_entity_poly.entity_id
_entity_poly.type
_entity_poly.pdbx_seq_one_letter_code
_entity_poly.pdbx_strand_id
1 'polypeptide(L)' 'MYTSCCNVTKGIYYYNTYENHQISAVDMHVENLDSDKMICYPVIQGERINYQNK' A
#
# COMPACT_ATOMS: atom_id res chain seq x y z
N MET A 1 -9.86 -4.44 10.49
CA MET A 1 -10.40 -4.75 9.15
C MET A 1 -9.71 -3.85 8.12
N TYR A 2 -9.42 -4.37 6.94
CA TYR A 2 -8.80 -3.63 5.83
C TYR A 2 -9.48 -4.01 4.52
N THR A 3 -9.49 -3.10 3.55
CA THR A 3 -10.00 -3.36 2.20
C THR A 3 -8.84 -3.28 1.23
N SER A 4 -8.73 -4.23 0.31
CA SER A 4 -7.61 -4.31 -0.65
C SER A 4 -8.08 -4.48 -2.08
N CYS A 5 -7.33 -3.92 -3.02
CA CYS A 5 -7.53 -4.07 -4.46
C CYS A 5 -6.17 -4.26 -5.15
N CYS A 6 -6.04 -5.28 -5.99
CA CYS A 6 -4.79 -5.58 -6.68
C CYS A 6 -4.90 -5.17 -8.15
N ASN A 7 -3.99 -4.33 -8.63
CA ASN A 7 -3.81 -4.11 -10.06
C ASN A 7 -2.79 -5.11 -10.60
N VAL A 8 -3.30 -6.21 -11.14
CA VAL A 8 -2.49 -7.32 -11.66
C VAL A 8 -1.72 -6.93 -12.93
N THR A 9 -2.22 -5.96 -13.70
CA THR A 9 -1.55 -5.46 -14.92
C THR A 9 -0.34 -4.60 -14.60
N LYS A 10 -0.42 -3.79 -13.55
CA LYS A 10 0.67 -2.90 -13.12
C LYS A 10 1.55 -3.50 -12.03
N GLY A 11 1.15 -4.61 -11.41
CA GLY A 11 1.86 -5.19 -10.27
C GLY A 11 1.72 -4.37 -8.99
N ILE A 12 0.63 -3.61 -8.82
CA ILE A 12 0.45 -2.70 -7.68
C ILE A 12 -0.63 -3.23 -6.75
N TYR A 13 -0.30 -3.35 -5.46
CA TYR A 13 -1.22 -3.73 -4.40
C TYR A 13 -1.73 -2.48 -3.66
N TYR A 14 -3.02 -2.22 -3.73
CA TYR A 14 -3.66 -1.12 -3.02
C TYR A 14 -4.39 -1.63 -1.77
N TYR A 15 -4.26 -0.94 -0.66
CA TYR A 15 -5.02 -1.22 0.56
C TYR A 15 -5.39 0.04 1.32
N ASN A 16 -6.49 -0.03 2.05
CA ASN A 16 -6.83 0.92 3.11
C ASN A 16 -7.15 0.15 4.39
N THR A 17 -7.11 0.81 5.54
CA THR A 17 -7.43 0.21 6.82
C THR A 17 -8.53 0.98 7.50
N TYR A 18 -9.19 0.36 8.49
CA TYR A 18 -10.20 1.05 9.30
C TYR A 18 -9.62 2.28 10.02
N GLU A 19 -8.35 2.23 10.40
CA GLU A 19 -7.67 3.34 11.07
C GLU A 19 -7.06 4.36 10.10
N ASN A 20 -7.03 4.03 8.80
CA ASN A 20 -6.48 4.89 7.76
C ASN A 20 -7.23 4.66 6.44
N HIS A 21 -8.21 5.54 6.17
CA HIS A 21 -9.01 5.50 4.95
C HIS A 21 -8.23 5.91 3.70
N GLN A 22 -7.04 6.50 3.84
CA GLN A 22 -6.19 6.80 2.70
C GLN A 22 -5.77 5.51 2.00
N ILE A 23 -5.91 5.50 0.67
CA ILE A 23 -5.43 4.39 -0.15
C ILE A 23 -3.90 4.41 -0.14
N SER A 24 -3.31 3.33 0.37
CA SER A 24 -1.88 3.04 0.32
C SER A 24 -1.60 2.09 -0.84
N ALA A 25 -0.47 2.26 -1.51
CA ALA A 25 -0.07 1.45 -2.66
C ALA A 25 1.33 0.85 -2.43
N VAL A 26 1.49 -0.44 -2.75
CA VAL A 26 2.76 -1.16 -2.76
C VAL A 26 3.00 -1.64 -4.18
N ASP A 27 4.01 -1.08 -4.85
CA ASP A 27 4.41 -1.49 -6.19
C ASP A 27 5.40 -2.65 -6.08
N MET A 28 5.01 -3.81 -6.61
CA MET A 28 5.82 -5.03 -6.52
C MET A 28 6.97 -5.03 -7.53
N HIS A 29 6.92 -4.23 -8.59
CA HIS A 29 7.96 -4.18 -9.62
C HIS A 29 9.13 -3.25 -9.27
N VAL A 30 8.98 -2.41 -8.25
CA VAL A 30 10.08 -1.59 -7.71
C VAL A 30 11.10 -2.46 -6.97
N GLU A 31 10.64 -3.57 -6.39
CA GLU A 31 11.46 -4.50 -5.64
C GLU A 31 11.96 -5.65 -6.53
N ASN A 32 13.09 -6.26 -6.15
CA ASN A 32 13.66 -7.37 -6.91
C ASN A 32 12.82 -8.66 -6.68
N LEU A 33 12.02 -9.02 -7.69
CA LEU A 33 11.16 -10.20 -7.67
C LEU A 33 11.92 -11.53 -7.66
N ASP A 34 13.20 -11.54 -8.06
CA ASP A 34 14.08 -12.72 -8.07
C ASP A 34 14.84 -12.90 -6.74
N SER A 35 14.56 -12.06 -5.74
CA SER A 35 15.19 -12.14 -4.42
C SER A 35 14.53 -13.21 -3.55
N ASP A 36 15.32 -14.11 -2.94
CA ASP A 36 14.86 -15.10 -1.94
C ASP A 36 14.44 -14.48 -0.59
N LYS A 37 14.50 -13.15 -0.46
CA LYS A 37 14.18 -12.44 0.78
C LYS A 37 12.75 -11.92 0.76
N MET A 38 11.98 -12.28 1.78
CA MET A 38 10.65 -11.74 2.02
C MET A 38 10.73 -10.25 2.36
N ILE A 39 10.01 -9.43 1.60
CA ILE A 39 9.90 -7.98 1.81
C ILE A 39 8.57 -7.70 2.52
N CYS A 40 8.66 -7.14 3.73
CA CYS A 40 7.50 -6.84 4.56
C CYS A 40 7.43 -5.34 4.83
N TYR A 41 6.33 -4.70 4.43
CA TYR A 41 6.04 -3.31 4.81
C TYR A 41 5.03 -3.30 5.97
N PRO A 42 5.29 -2.53 7.04
CA PRO A 42 4.32 -2.37 8.10
C PRO A 42 3.08 -1.63 7.58
N VAL A 43 1.92 -2.03 8.09
CA VAL A 43 0.66 -1.38 7.77
C VAL A 43 0.68 0.04 8.33
N ILE A 44 0.29 1.03 7.52
CA ILE A 44 0.21 2.42 7.94
C ILE A 44 -1.01 2.59 8.86
N GLN A 45 -0.73 2.88 10.13
CA GLN A 45 -1.73 3.20 11.16
C GLN A 45 -1.85 4.72 11.31
N GLY A 46 -3.04 5.18 11.71
CA GLY A 46 -3.38 6.59 11.83
C GLY A 46 -3.77 7.22 10.50
N GLU A 47 -4.79 8.07 10.55
CA GLU A 47 -5.35 8.70 9.35
C GLU A 47 -4.37 9.73 8.78
N ARG A 48 -4.05 9.59 7.49
CA ARG A 48 -3.23 10.56 6.77
C ARG A 48 -4.14 11.60 6.13
N ILE A 49 -4.23 12.75 6.78
CA ILE A 49 -5.00 13.89 6.28
C ILE A 49 -4.13 14.70 5.32
N ASN A 50 -4.51 14.69 4.05
CA ASN A 50 -3.89 15.56 3.05
C ASN A 50 -4.65 16.91 3.00
N TYR A 51 -4.02 17.98 3.46
CA TYR A 51 -4.58 19.33 3.35
C TYR A 51 -4.32 19.87 1.93
N GLN A 52 -5.39 20.10 1.15
CA GLN A 52 -5.26 20.55 -0.24
C GLN A 52 -4.99 22.05 -0.39
N ASN A 53 -5.14 22.80 0.70
CA ASN A 53 -5.12 24.25 0.73
C ASN A 53 -4.11 24.80 1.76
N LYS A 54 -3.23 23.96 2.29
CA LYS A 54 -2.28 24.33 3.34
C LYS A 54 -0.88 23.82 3.00
#